data_AF-A0A7Z0J880-F1
#
_entry.id   AF-A0A7Z0J880-F1
#
_cell.length_a   1.000
_cell.length_b   1.000
_cell.length_c   1.000
_cell.angle_alpha   90.00
_cell.angle_beta   90.00
_cell.angle_gamma   90.00
#
_symmetry.space_group_name_H-M   'P 1'
#
loop_
_entity.id
_entity.type
_entity.pdbx_description
1 polymer ?
#
loop_
_entity_poly.entity_id
_entity_poly.type
_entity_poly.pdbx_seq_one_letter_code
_entity_poly.pdbx_strand_id
1 'polypeptide(L)'
;MASSARDRADLLDRILYETGAADGIGGAVRRARTALDEWPDGDPWPHYVLAMALGGLFQESGDRTDLESAREHLAEAIRLGGREDPDAALFRQQCAALESGRWAAANAANPDADPDELRGALRMAREALDMTEPGSPHLSMRLAQVAELLVQVEGPERLAESLRLSERALEDAHPDDPRMSRYQQLHATLLQARAEHENDRALADHAEVSAVRAGHLAPAYDPMQARIIGTLQRARAFRSG
;
A
#
# COMPACT_ATOMS: atom_id res chain seq x y z
N MET A 1 -25.17 9.15 13.90
CA MET A 1 -25.38 9.44 12.46
C MET A 1 -24.00 9.47 11.82
N ALA A 2 -23.79 8.82 10.69
CA ALA A 2 -22.49 8.85 10.02
C ALA A 2 -22.14 10.30 9.62
N SER A 3 -20.91 10.74 9.88
CA SER A 3 -20.39 12.04 9.44
C SER A 3 -20.53 12.22 7.93
N SER A 4 -20.76 13.46 7.48
CA SER A 4 -20.81 13.76 6.05
C SER A 4 -19.41 13.69 5.44
N ALA A 5 -19.32 13.53 4.10
CA ALA A 5 -18.04 13.59 3.38
C ALA A 5 -17.28 14.90 3.64
N ARG A 6 -18.00 16.00 3.88
CA ARG A 6 -17.41 17.29 4.23
C ARG A 6 -16.78 17.26 5.62
N ASP A 7 -17.49 16.76 6.63
CA ASP A 7 -16.97 16.68 7.99
C ASP A 7 -15.70 15.81 8.06
N ARG A 8 -15.67 14.73 7.26
CA ARG A 8 -14.51 13.84 7.12
C ARG A 8 -13.33 14.53 6.46
N ALA A 9 -13.57 15.31 5.40
CA ALA A 9 -12.53 16.10 4.76
C ALA A 9 -11.96 17.16 5.70
N ASP A 10 -12.83 17.87 6.43
CA ASP A 10 -12.42 18.88 7.41
C ASP A 10 -11.61 18.25 8.56
N LEU A 11 -11.98 17.02 8.99
CA LEU A 11 -11.22 16.26 9.99
C LEU A 11 -9.83 15.88 9.47
N LEU A 12 -9.73 15.37 8.25
CA LEU A 12 -8.44 15.05 7.62
C LEU A 12 -7.55 16.28 7.50
N ASP A 13 -8.10 17.40 7.05
CA ASP A 13 -7.37 18.65 6.88
C ASP A 13 -6.82 19.14 8.23
N ARG A 14 -7.70 19.23 9.24
CA ARG A 14 -7.34 19.64 10.61
C ARG A 14 -6.25 18.76 11.23
N ILE A 15 -6.20 17.47 10.92
CA ILE A 15 -5.26 16.55 11.59
C ILE A 15 -3.98 16.34 10.78
N LEU A 16 -4.10 16.02 9.49
CA LEU A 16 -2.97 15.56 8.68
C LEU A 16 -2.34 16.67 7.86
N TYR A 17 -3.10 17.71 7.50
CA TYR A 17 -2.67 18.68 6.48
C TYR A 17 -2.60 20.12 6.94
N GLU A 18 -3.07 20.45 8.14
CA GLU A 18 -3.06 21.81 8.69
C GLU A 18 -1.65 22.42 8.62
N THR A 19 -1.42 23.17 7.55
CA THR A 19 -0.15 23.80 7.19
C THR A 19 0.13 24.93 8.16
N GLY A 20 1.15 24.74 9.00
CA GLY A 20 1.57 25.72 10.00
C GLY A 20 1.76 25.15 11.41
N ALA A 21 1.35 23.90 11.65
CA ALA A 21 1.63 23.22 12.91
C ALA A 21 3.13 22.86 13.00
N ALA A 22 3.88 23.59 13.83
CA ALA A 22 5.33 23.43 14.00
C ALA A 22 5.74 22.09 14.66
N ASP A 23 4.78 21.20 14.95
CA ASP A 23 4.92 20.03 15.81
C ASP A 23 4.90 18.67 15.07
N GLY A 24 4.89 18.69 13.73
CA GLY A 24 5.10 17.51 12.89
C GLY A 24 4.08 16.39 13.08
N ILE A 25 4.47 15.15 12.78
CA ILE A 25 3.56 13.98 12.87
C ILE A 25 3.10 13.71 14.32
N GLY A 26 3.93 14.02 15.32
CA GLY A 26 3.54 13.93 16.73
C GLY A 26 2.40 14.90 17.10
N GLY A 27 2.35 16.07 16.45
CA GLY A 27 1.22 16.99 16.51
C GLY A 27 -0.06 16.45 15.88
N ALA A 28 0.06 15.77 14.74
CA ALA A 28 -1.06 15.09 14.11
C ALA A 28 -1.66 14.02 15.02
N VAL A 29 -0.83 13.20 15.69
CA VAL A 29 -1.32 12.19 16.65
C VAL A 29 -2.08 12.83 17.81
N ARG A 30 -1.57 13.93 18.40
CA ARG A 30 -2.28 14.63 19.48
C ARG A 30 -3.64 15.16 19.01
N ARG A 31 -3.68 15.84 17.86
CA ARG A 31 -4.93 16.36 17.28
C ARG A 31 -5.91 15.23 16.97
N ALA A 32 -5.44 14.10 16.46
CA ALA A 32 -6.27 12.93 16.20
C ALA A 32 -6.86 12.31 17.46
N ARG A 33 -6.11 12.25 18.57
CA ARG A 33 -6.62 11.81 19.86
C ARG A 33 -7.70 12.75 20.40
N THR A 34 -7.45 14.06 20.39
CA THR A 34 -8.45 15.05 20.78
C THR A 34 -9.70 14.95 19.90
N ALA A 35 -9.53 14.79 18.59
CA ALA A 35 -10.65 14.61 17.68
C ALA A 35 -11.47 13.37 18.01
N LEU A 36 -10.83 12.24 18.32
CA LEU A 36 -11.51 11.02 18.72
C LEU A 36 -12.34 11.22 19.99
N ASP A 37 -11.83 11.96 20.98
CA ASP A 37 -12.57 12.26 22.23
C ASP A 37 -13.78 13.19 22.01
N GLU A 38 -13.72 14.06 20.99
CA GLU A 38 -14.77 15.04 20.66
C GLU A 38 -15.83 14.49 19.69
N TRP A 39 -15.49 13.47 18.90
CA TRP A 39 -16.35 13.00 17.81
C TRP A 39 -17.50 12.13 18.33
N PRO A 40 -18.66 12.11 17.65
CA PRO A 40 -19.74 11.21 18.01
C PRO A 40 -19.31 9.73 18.03
N ASP A 41 -19.72 9.03 19.09
CA ASP A 41 -19.55 7.58 19.21
C ASP A 41 -20.13 6.85 18.00
N GLY A 42 -19.43 5.79 17.58
CA GLY A 42 -19.87 4.90 16.53
C GLY A 42 -19.45 5.31 15.10
N ASP A 43 -18.74 6.43 14.94
CA ASP A 43 -18.16 6.81 13.64
C ASP A 43 -16.77 6.15 13.45
N PRO A 44 -16.52 5.44 12.33
CA PRO A 44 -15.20 4.85 12.07
C PRO A 44 -14.09 5.86 11.76
N TRP A 45 -14.42 7.08 11.33
CA TRP A 45 -13.44 8.02 10.78
C TRP A 45 -12.39 8.54 11.75
N PRO A 46 -12.71 8.94 12.99
CA PRO A 46 -11.70 9.38 13.95
C PRO A 46 -10.65 8.30 14.24
N HIS A 47 -11.08 7.04 14.33
CA HIS A 47 -10.18 5.90 14.46
C HIS A 47 -9.30 5.72 13.23
N TYR A 48 -9.87 5.81 12.04
CA TYR A 48 -9.11 5.75 10.79
C TYR A 48 -8.02 6.84 10.74
N VAL A 49 -8.37 8.09 11.02
CA VAL A 49 -7.42 9.21 10.95
C VAL A 49 -6.33 9.11 12.02
N LEU A 50 -6.68 8.68 13.24
CA LEU A 50 -5.70 8.42 14.29
C LEU A 50 -4.73 7.30 13.90
N ALA A 51 -5.23 6.23 13.27
CA ALA A 51 -4.38 5.18 12.77
C ALA A 51 -3.40 5.66 11.69
N MET A 52 -3.83 6.54 10.79
CA MET A 52 -2.94 7.14 9.78
C MET A 52 -1.83 7.99 10.42
N ALA A 53 -2.17 8.80 11.43
CA ALA A 53 -1.20 9.61 12.15
C ALA A 53 -0.17 8.75 12.91
N LEU A 54 -0.64 7.69 13.59
CA LEU A 54 0.21 6.74 14.30
C LEU A 54 1.09 5.92 13.35
N GLY A 55 0.55 5.48 12.21
CA GLY A 55 1.31 4.80 11.17
C GLY A 55 2.42 5.69 10.61
N GLY A 56 2.13 6.97 10.37
CA GLY A 56 3.15 7.96 10.00
C GLY A 56 4.23 8.14 11.07
N LEU A 57 3.82 8.25 12.35
CA LEU A 57 4.77 8.37 13.46
C LEU A 57 5.67 7.14 13.57
N PHE A 58 5.12 5.93 13.39
CA PHE A 58 5.91 4.70 13.34
C PHE A 58 6.95 4.73 12.21
N GLN A 59 6.62 5.26 11.02
CA GLN A 59 7.59 5.38 9.93
C GLN A 59 8.76 6.31 10.29
N GLU A 60 8.53 7.33 11.13
CA GLU A 60 9.56 8.26 11.58
C GLU A 60 10.38 7.73 12.77
N SER A 61 9.71 7.13 13.76
CA SER A 61 10.31 6.74 15.04
C SER A 61 10.79 5.29 15.08
N GLY A 62 10.17 4.41 14.28
CA GLY A 62 10.32 2.96 14.38
C GLY A 62 9.68 2.35 15.64
N ASP A 63 8.93 3.13 16.44
CA ASP A 63 8.32 2.65 17.68
C ASP A 63 7.15 1.70 17.37
N ARG A 64 7.33 0.44 17.74
CA ARG A 64 6.33 -0.62 17.52
C ARG A 64 5.04 -0.39 18.30
N THR A 65 5.07 0.43 19.36
CA THR A 65 3.87 0.80 20.12
C THR A 65 2.90 1.60 19.26
N ASP A 66 3.43 2.55 18.47
CA ASP A 66 2.61 3.37 17.57
C ASP A 66 2.00 2.51 16.45
N LEU A 67 2.78 1.56 15.93
CA LEU A 67 2.28 0.59 14.94
C LEU A 67 1.14 -0.26 15.48
N GLU A 68 1.26 -0.76 16.71
CA GLU A 68 0.22 -1.59 17.33
C GLU A 68 -1.04 -0.79 17.63
N SER A 69 -0.90 0.45 18.14
CA SER A 69 -2.04 1.36 18.31
C SER A 69 -2.70 1.72 16.98
N ALA A 70 -1.93 1.92 15.89
CA ALA A 70 -2.50 2.15 14.56
C ALA A 70 -3.34 0.94 14.09
N ARG A 71 -2.87 -0.27 14.36
CA ARG A 71 -3.56 -1.52 14.04
C ARG A 71 -4.88 -1.64 14.80
N GLU A 72 -4.87 -1.37 16.10
CA GLU A 72 -6.08 -1.39 16.94
C GLU A 72 -7.14 -0.41 16.42
N HIS A 73 -6.73 0.80 16.05
CA HIS A 73 -7.66 1.80 15.53
C HIS A 73 -8.17 1.47 14.11
N LEU A 74 -7.36 0.88 13.23
CA LEU A 74 -7.87 0.39 11.94
C LEU A 74 -8.86 -0.77 12.11
N ALA A 75 -8.61 -1.68 13.05
CA ALA A 75 -9.54 -2.75 13.38
C ALA A 75 -10.88 -2.19 13.89
N GLU A 76 -10.82 -1.15 14.73
CA GLU A 76 -12.01 -0.49 15.24
C GLU A 76 -12.78 0.27 14.14
N ALA A 77 -12.08 0.97 13.24
CA ALA A 77 -12.70 1.62 12.08
C ALA A 77 -13.42 0.59 11.17
N ILE A 78 -12.79 -0.57 10.92
CA ILE A 78 -13.42 -1.67 10.17
C ILE A 78 -14.66 -2.20 10.89
N ARG A 79 -14.60 -2.35 12.22
CA ARG A 79 -15.72 -2.84 13.04
C ARG A 79 -16.90 -1.86 13.01
N LEU A 80 -16.63 -0.57 13.14
CA LEU A 80 -17.64 0.49 13.18
C LEU A 80 -18.28 0.76 11.81
N GLY A 81 -17.48 0.83 10.74
CA GLY A 81 -18.01 1.05 9.38
C GLY A 81 -18.68 -0.20 8.79
N GLY A 82 -18.22 -1.40 9.14
CA GLY A 82 -18.76 -2.63 8.56
C GLY A 82 -18.47 -2.75 7.07
N ARG A 83 -19.38 -3.37 6.32
CA ARG A 83 -19.24 -3.61 4.86
C ARG A 83 -19.93 -2.56 4.01
N GLU A 84 -21.04 -2.01 4.50
CA GLU A 84 -21.89 -1.07 3.76
C GLU A 84 -21.44 0.40 3.91
N ASP A 85 -20.42 0.67 4.74
CA ASP A 85 -19.83 2.01 4.80
C ASP A 85 -19.14 2.36 3.47
N PRO A 86 -19.34 3.57 2.91
CA PRO A 86 -18.73 3.98 1.65
C PRO A 86 -17.18 3.93 1.67
N ASP A 87 -16.57 4.05 2.85
CA ASP A 87 -15.12 4.00 3.05
C ASP A 87 -14.63 2.62 3.56
N ALA A 88 -15.52 1.61 3.63
CA ALA A 88 -15.18 0.25 4.09
C ALA A 88 -13.98 -0.35 3.34
N ALA A 89 -13.84 -0.04 2.06
CA ALA A 89 -12.75 -0.48 1.21
C ALA A 89 -11.43 0.27 1.52
N LEU A 90 -11.51 1.54 1.95
CA LEU A 90 -10.36 2.33 2.34
C LEU A 90 -9.76 1.79 3.65
N PHE A 91 -10.58 1.52 4.66
CA PHE A 91 -10.10 1.00 5.95
C PHE A 91 -9.37 -0.33 5.79
N ARG A 92 -9.90 -1.24 4.97
CA ARG A 92 -9.28 -2.54 4.66
C ARG A 92 -7.98 -2.40 3.88
N GLN A 93 -7.94 -1.51 2.89
CA GLN A 93 -6.73 -1.26 2.10
C GLN A 93 -5.60 -0.69 2.98
N GLN A 94 -5.91 0.21 3.92
CA GLN A 94 -4.91 0.75 4.85
C GLN A 94 -4.48 -0.28 5.90
N CYS A 95 -5.39 -1.13 6.39
CA CYS A 95 -5.01 -2.23 7.27
C CYS A 95 -4.08 -3.22 6.55
N ALA A 96 -4.39 -3.61 5.30
CA ALA A 96 -3.50 -4.44 4.49
C ALA A 96 -2.12 -3.81 4.28
N ALA A 97 -2.05 -2.49 4.06
CA ALA A 97 -0.78 -1.77 3.91
C ALA A 97 0.05 -1.77 5.20
N LEU A 98 -0.60 -1.53 6.35
CA LEU A 98 0.07 -1.52 7.65
C LEU A 98 0.66 -2.89 8.00
N GLU A 99 -0.13 -3.95 7.80
CA GLU A 99 0.27 -5.34 8.02
C GLU A 99 1.43 -5.76 7.10
N SER A 100 1.36 -5.38 5.82
CA SER A 100 2.42 -5.62 4.84
C SER A 100 3.73 -4.91 5.21
N GLY A 101 3.64 -3.64 5.63
CA GLY A 101 4.79 -2.87 6.08
C GLY A 101 5.46 -3.46 7.32
N ARG A 102 4.65 -3.91 8.30
CA ARG A 102 5.16 -4.62 9.49
C ARG A 102 5.94 -5.87 9.09
N TRP A 103 5.34 -6.70 8.23
CA TRP A 103 5.96 -7.93 7.78
C TRP A 103 7.24 -7.65 7.00
N ALA A 104 7.26 -6.65 6.12
CA ALA A 104 8.47 -6.29 5.37
C ALA A 104 9.63 -5.90 6.29
N ALA A 105 9.35 -5.17 7.37
CA ALA A 105 10.34 -4.84 8.39
C ALA A 105 10.80 -6.08 9.18
N ALA A 106 9.89 -7.00 9.52
CA ALA A 106 10.22 -8.24 10.19
C ALA A 106 11.07 -9.17 9.32
N ASN A 107 10.67 -9.36 8.05
CA ASN A 107 11.37 -10.17 7.06
C ASN A 107 12.77 -9.62 6.74
N ALA A 108 12.93 -8.28 6.72
CA ALA A 108 14.25 -7.67 6.57
C ALA A 108 15.19 -7.96 7.76
N ALA A 109 14.64 -8.09 8.98
CA ALA A 109 15.41 -8.43 10.17
C ALA A 109 15.64 -9.95 10.31
N ASN A 110 14.68 -10.75 9.86
CA ASN A 110 14.72 -12.21 9.86
C ASN A 110 14.08 -12.76 8.57
N PRO A 111 14.87 -13.12 7.55
CA PRO A 111 14.37 -13.65 6.28
C PRO A 111 13.56 -14.96 6.37
N ASP A 112 13.61 -15.64 7.53
CA ASP A 112 12.82 -16.84 7.81
C ASP A 112 11.48 -16.51 8.50
N ALA A 113 11.05 -15.25 8.50
CA ALA A 113 9.77 -14.84 9.05
C ALA A 113 8.61 -15.52 8.29
N ASP A 114 7.64 -16.05 9.04
CA ASP A 114 6.51 -16.78 8.49
C ASP A 114 5.60 -15.85 7.64
N PRO A 115 5.45 -16.10 6.33
CA PRO A 115 4.55 -15.33 5.48
C PRO A 115 3.07 -15.54 5.82
N ASP A 116 2.72 -16.49 6.71
CA ASP A 116 1.34 -16.69 7.17
C ASP A 116 0.75 -15.42 7.79
N GLU A 117 1.58 -14.55 8.38
CA GLU A 117 1.15 -13.23 8.90
C GLU A 117 0.59 -12.31 7.80
N LEU A 118 1.03 -12.47 6.54
CA LEU A 118 0.53 -11.68 5.40
C LEU A 118 -0.80 -12.18 4.85
N ARG A 119 -1.27 -13.39 5.20
CA ARG A 119 -2.57 -13.90 4.70
C ARG A 119 -3.72 -12.98 5.11
N GLY A 120 -3.65 -12.40 6.30
CA GLY A 120 -4.61 -11.39 6.77
C GLY A 120 -4.60 -10.15 5.88
N ALA A 121 -3.42 -9.63 5.55
CA ALA A 121 -3.25 -8.48 4.67
C ALA A 121 -3.78 -8.76 3.26
N LEU A 122 -3.45 -9.91 2.66
CA LEU A 122 -3.94 -10.31 1.35
C LEU A 122 -5.48 -10.43 1.33
N ARG A 123 -6.07 -11.01 2.37
CA ARG A 123 -7.53 -11.09 2.51
C ARG A 123 -8.16 -9.70 2.53
N MET A 124 -7.62 -8.78 3.33
CA MET A 124 -8.12 -7.41 3.42
C MET A 124 -7.94 -6.64 2.10
N ALA A 125 -6.81 -6.81 1.41
CA ALA A 125 -6.58 -6.21 0.10
C ALA A 125 -7.57 -6.73 -0.96
N ARG A 126 -7.85 -8.04 -0.96
CA ARG A 126 -8.89 -8.65 -1.81
C ARG A 126 -10.28 -8.11 -1.48
N GLU A 127 -10.65 -8.06 -0.20
CA GLU A 127 -11.93 -7.48 0.23
C GLU A 127 -12.06 -6.01 -0.21
N ALA A 128 -11.01 -5.21 -0.08
CA ALA A 128 -11.00 -3.83 -0.56
C ALA A 128 -11.15 -3.74 -2.08
N LEU A 129 -10.48 -4.61 -2.84
CA LEU A 129 -10.59 -4.69 -4.29
C LEU A 129 -12.01 -5.08 -4.72
N ASP A 130 -12.62 -6.07 -4.06
CA ASP A 130 -14.00 -6.53 -4.35
C ASP A 130 -15.05 -5.45 -4.11
N MET A 131 -14.78 -4.51 -3.21
CA MET A 131 -15.62 -3.34 -2.93
C MET A 131 -15.38 -2.18 -3.91
N THR A 132 -14.44 -2.31 -4.85
CA THR A 132 -14.05 -1.22 -5.75
C THR A 132 -14.83 -1.28 -7.05
N GLU A 133 -15.61 -0.25 -7.33
CA GLU A 133 -16.29 -0.13 -8.61
C GLU A 133 -15.32 0.12 -9.78
N PRO A 134 -15.63 -0.37 -10.99
CA PRO A 134 -14.90 0.01 -12.20
C PRO A 134 -14.84 1.52 -12.39
N GLY A 135 -13.67 2.05 -12.78
CA GLY A 135 -13.45 3.49 -12.96
C GLY A 135 -13.19 4.27 -11.66
N SER A 136 -13.14 3.60 -10.51
CA SER A 136 -12.70 4.23 -9.26
C SER A 136 -11.23 4.68 -9.37
N PRO A 137 -10.86 5.89 -8.91
CA PRO A 137 -9.46 6.34 -8.89
C PRO A 137 -8.55 5.53 -7.94
N HIS A 138 -9.13 4.62 -7.15
CA HIS A 138 -8.40 3.72 -6.26
C HIS A 138 -8.20 2.30 -6.83
N LEU A 139 -8.80 2.00 -7.97
CA LEU A 139 -8.78 0.64 -8.53
C LEU A 139 -7.36 0.18 -8.88
N SER A 140 -6.58 0.95 -9.64
CA SER A 140 -5.17 0.65 -9.93
C SER A 140 -4.33 0.37 -8.69
N MET A 141 -4.53 1.17 -7.63
CA MET A 141 -3.78 1.00 -6.38
C MET A 141 -4.16 -0.31 -5.67
N ARG A 142 -5.44 -0.65 -5.62
CA ARG A 142 -5.91 -1.89 -4.97
C ARG A 142 -5.51 -3.13 -5.77
N LEU A 143 -5.56 -3.07 -7.10
CA LEU A 143 -5.04 -4.11 -7.98
C LEU A 143 -3.54 -4.36 -7.73
N ALA A 144 -2.74 -3.30 -7.70
CA ALA A 144 -1.31 -3.39 -7.43
C ALA A 144 -1.01 -3.96 -6.03
N GLN A 145 -1.75 -3.56 -5.00
CA GLN A 145 -1.58 -4.08 -3.64
C GLN A 145 -1.88 -5.59 -3.56
N VAL A 146 -2.96 -6.05 -4.20
CA VAL A 146 -3.27 -7.49 -4.26
C VAL A 146 -2.17 -8.24 -5.02
N ALA A 147 -1.72 -7.72 -6.17
CA ALA A 147 -0.66 -8.33 -6.95
C ALA A 147 0.63 -8.50 -6.12
N GLU A 148 1.05 -7.46 -5.40
CA GLU A 148 2.25 -7.47 -4.57
C GLU A 148 2.17 -8.50 -3.44
N LEU A 149 1.05 -8.53 -2.71
CA LEU A 149 0.84 -9.45 -1.59
C LEU A 149 0.69 -10.91 -2.04
N LEU A 150 0.12 -11.13 -3.22
CA LEU A 150 -0.22 -12.46 -3.69
C LEU A 150 1.02 -13.36 -3.83
N VAL A 151 2.10 -12.85 -4.43
CA VAL A 151 3.34 -13.62 -4.61
C VAL A 151 4.06 -13.84 -3.28
N GLN A 152 4.00 -12.86 -2.37
CA GLN A 152 4.63 -12.97 -1.04
C GLN A 152 3.98 -14.06 -0.18
N VAL A 153 2.66 -14.22 -0.29
CA VAL A 153 1.88 -15.17 0.52
C VAL A 153 1.80 -16.56 -0.11
N GLU A 154 1.54 -16.62 -1.41
CA GLU A 154 1.16 -17.85 -2.09
C GLU A 154 2.27 -18.40 -3.01
N GLY A 155 3.41 -17.71 -3.11
CA GLY A 155 4.59 -18.19 -3.82
C GLY A 155 4.57 -17.96 -5.34
N PRO A 156 5.56 -18.53 -6.06
CA PRO A 156 5.76 -18.31 -7.49
C PRO A 156 4.61 -18.83 -8.36
N GLU A 157 3.82 -19.80 -7.89
CA GLU A 157 2.65 -20.34 -8.60
C GLU A 157 1.60 -19.27 -8.90
N ARG A 158 1.60 -18.17 -8.14
CA ARG A 158 0.71 -17.03 -8.36
C ARG A 158 1.30 -15.90 -9.20
N LEU A 159 2.52 -16.02 -9.71
CA LEU A 159 3.13 -14.99 -10.56
C LEU A 159 2.26 -14.63 -11.76
N ALA A 160 1.62 -15.60 -12.40
CA ALA A 160 0.74 -15.34 -13.54
C ALA A 160 -0.51 -14.53 -13.17
N GLU A 161 -1.08 -14.74 -11.99
CA GLU A 161 -2.23 -13.96 -11.50
C GLU A 161 -1.80 -12.56 -11.05
N SER A 162 -0.69 -12.47 -10.33
CA SER A 162 -0.11 -11.21 -9.90
C SER A 162 0.27 -10.31 -11.07
N LEU A 163 0.86 -10.87 -12.14
CA LEU A 163 1.15 -10.14 -13.37
C LEU A 163 -0.11 -9.57 -14.01
N ARG A 164 -1.16 -10.38 -14.19
CA ARG A 164 -2.43 -9.89 -14.75
C ARG A 164 -3.03 -8.74 -13.95
N LEU A 165 -2.94 -8.80 -12.62
CA LEU A 165 -3.39 -7.72 -11.74
C LEU A 165 -2.52 -6.47 -11.89
N SER A 166 -1.19 -6.62 -12.02
CA SER A 166 -0.27 -5.51 -12.24
C SER A 166 -0.45 -4.84 -13.62
N GLU A 167 -0.73 -5.63 -14.67
CA GLU A 167 -1.02 -5.15 -16.02
C GLU A 167 -2.34 -4.37 -16.02
N ARG A 168 -3.39 -4.93 -15.42
CA ARG A 168 -4.67 -4.24 -15.26
C ARG A 168 -4.54 -2.94 -14.44
N ALA A 169 -3.66 -2.92 -13.43
CA ALA A 169 -3.40 -1.70 -12.68
C ALA A 169 -2.78 -0.61 -13.56
N LEU A 170 -1.85 -0.97 -14.46
CA LEU A 170 -1.25 -0.05 -15.43
C LEU A 170 -2.24 0.43 -16.50
N GLU A 171 -3.14 -0.45 -16.95
CA GLU A 171 -4.18 -0.11 -17.94
C GLU A 171 -5.22 0.86 -17.38
N ASP A 172 -5.60 0.69 -16.12
CA ASP A 172 -6.63 1.48 -15.46
C ASP A 172 -6.09 2.81 -14.90
N ALA A 173 -4.79 2.89 -14.61
CA ALA A 173 -4.19 4.07 -14.01
C ALA A 173 -4.24 5.27 -14.96
N HIS A 174 -4.63 6.43 -14.42
CA HIS A 174 -4.52 7.69 -15.17
C HIS A 174 -3.05 7.94 -15.53
N PRO A 175 -2.73 8.49 -16.73
CA PRO A 175 -1.34 8.77 -17.13
C PRO A 175 -0.57 9.64 -16.14
N ASP A 176 -1.27 10.57 -15.47
CA ASP A 176 -0.71 11.46 -14.44
C ASP A 176 -0.82 10.91 -13.01
N ASP A 177 -1.12 9.61 -12.83
CA ASP A 177 -1.17 9.03 -11.49
C ASP A 177 0.23 9.12 -10.84
N PRO A 178 0.38 9.76 -9.67
CA PRO A 178 1.68 9.92 -9.00
C PRO A 178 2.32 8.58 -8.60
N ARG A 179 1.57 7.48 -8.64
CA ARG A 179 2.03 6.11 -8.33
C ARG A 179 2.42 5.32 -9.57
N MET A 180 2.35 5.90 -10.78
CA MET A 180 2.65 5.18 -12.03
C MET A 180 4.06 4.55 -12.02
N SER A 181 5.06 5.23 -11.42
CA SER A 181 6.40 4.67 -11.24
C SER A 181 6.41 3.37 -10.43
N ARG A 182 5.57 3.30 -9.37
CA ARG A 182 5.41 2.12 -8.53
C ARG A 182 4.73 0.98 -9.26
N TYR A 183 3.70 1.27 -10.06
CA TYR A 183 3.02 0.25 -10.87
C TYR A 183 3.98 -0.36 -11.91
N GLN A 184 4.76 0.47 -12.60
CA GLN A 184 5.79 0.00 -13.54
C GLN A 184 6.89 -0.83 -12.85
N GLN A 185 7.29 -0.43 -11.63
CA GLN A 185 8.28 -1.16 -10.86
C GLN A 185 7.77 -2.52 -10.35
N LEU A 186 6.52 -2.58 -9.89
CA LEU A 186 5.87 -3.83 -9.50
C LEU A 186 5.80 -4.78 -10.70
N HIS A 187 5.30 -4.30 -11.84
CA HIS A 187 5.23 -5.08 -13.08
C HIS A 187 6.62 -5.58 -13.51
N ALA A 188 7.66 -4.74 -13.44
CA ALA A 188 9.03 -5.15 -13.73
C ALA A 188 9.54 -6.26 -12.81
N THR A 189 9.24 -6.16 -11.52
CA THR A 189 9.66 -7.15 -10.51
C THR A 189 8.97 -8.50 -10.74
N LEU A 190 7.68 -8.48 -11.05
CA LEU A 190 6.91 -9.69 -11.33
C LEU A 190 7.34 -10.36 -12.64
N LEU A 191 7.61 -9.57 -13.69
CA LEU A 191 8.15 -10.08 -14.95
C LEU A 191 9.52 -10.72 -14.75
N GLN A 192 10.39 -10.08 -13.96
CA GLN A 192 11.71 -10.63 -13.62
C GLN A 192 11.58 -11.96 -12.85
N ALA A 193 10.73 -12.01 -11.83
CA ALA A 193 10.53 -13.22 -11.04
C ALA A 193 9.99 -14.37 -11.91
N ARG A 194 9.08 -14.06 -12.85
CA ARG A 194 8.58 -15.05 -13.80
C ARG A 194 9.62 -15.48 -14.83
N ALA A 195 10.43 -14.55 -15.33
CA ALA A 195 11.55 -14.84 -16.22
C ALA A 195 12.53 -15.83 -15.58
N GLU A 196 12.86 -15.64 -14.30
CA GLU A 196 13.71 -16.54 -13.54
C GLU A 196 13.05 -17.91 -13.32
N HIS A 197 11.75 -17.93 -12.98
CA HIS A 197 10.99 -19.16 -12.75
C HIS A 197 10.81 -20.01 -14.02
N GLU A 198 10.53 -19.37 -15.15
CA GLU A 198 10.27 -20.03 -16.45
C GLU A 198 11.53 -20.15 -17.32
N ASN A 199 12.64 -19.57 -16.87
CA ASN A 199 13.87 -19.41 -17.64
C ASN A 199 13.65 -18.72 -19.01
N ASP A 200 12.85 -17.65 -19.03
CA ASP A 200 12.42 -16.94 -20.23
C ASP A 200 13.09 -15.56 -20.36
N ARG A 201 14.01 -15.44 -21.33
CA ARG A 201 14.74 -14.18 -21.60
C ARG A 201 13.86 -13.09 -22.21
N ALA A 202 12.78 -13.43 -22.91
CA ALA A 202 11.86 -12.43 -23.46
C ALA A 202 11.09 -11.73 -22.32
N LEU A 203 10.72 -12.48 -21.27
CA LEU A 203 10.14 -11.88 -20.06
C LEU A 203 11.14 -10.95 -19.36
N ALA A 204 12.43 -11.29 -19.35
CA ALA A 204 13.47 -10.40 -18.81
C ALA A 204 13.62 -9.11 -19.65
N ASP A 205 13.48 -9.17 -20.98
CA ASP A 205 13.43 -7.96 -21.83
C ASP A 205 12.24 -7.06 -21.45
N HIS A 206 11.06 -7.65 -21.25
CA HIS A 206 9.88 -6.89 -20.80
C HIS A 206 10.09 -6.30 -19.39
N ALA A 207 10.75 -7.04 -18.49
CA ALA A 207 11.10 -6.54 -17.16
C ALA A 207 12.02 -5.31 -17.23
N GLU A 208 13.05 -5.35 -18.08
CA GLU A 208 13.94 -4.20 -18.35
C GLU A 208 13.14 -2.99 -18.85
N VAL A 209 12.26 -3.17 -19.83
CA VAL A 209 11.44 -2.07 -20.38
C VAL A 209 10.57 -1.43 -19.29
N SER A 210 9.92 -2.25 -18.46
CA SER A 210 9.09 -1.78 -17.37
C SER A 210 9.91 -1.06 -16.29
N ALA A 211 11.09 -1.56 -15.94
CA ALA A 211 11.99 -0.91 -14.99
C ALA A 211 12.50 0.44 -15.50
N VAL A 212 12.86 0.55 -16.78
CA VAL A 212 13.25 1.83 -17.39
C VAL A 212 12.12 2.84 -17.34
N ARG A 213 10.88 2.43 -17.65
CA ARG A 213 9.69 3.31 -17.51
C ARG A 213 9.50 3.77 -16.07
N ALA A 214 9.63 2.87 -15.10
CA ALA A 214 9.57 3.22 -13.68
C ALA A 214 10.60 4.29 -13.32
N GLY A 215 11.84 4.14 -13.79
CA GLY A 215 12.93 5.10 -13.54
C GLY A 215 12.70 6.48 -14.14
N HIS A 216 12.12 6.56 -15.34
CA HIS A 216 11.77 7.85 -15.96
C HIS A 216 10.63 8.58 -15.24
N LEU A 217 9.72 7.84 -14.59
CA LEU A 217 8.58 8.40 -13.87
C LEU A 217 8.92 8.76 -12.42
N ALA A 218 9.86 8.04 -11.80
CA ALA A 218 10.26 8.28 -10.42
C ALA A 218 11.12 9.56 -10.30
N PRO A 219 10.87 10.42 -9.30
CA PRO A 219 11.79 11.52 -8.99
C PRO A 219 13.22 11.03 -8.75
N ALA A 220 14.22 11.83 -9.11
CA ALA A 220 15.63 11.43 -8.99
C ALA A 220 16.06 11.09 -7.56
N TYR A 221 15.40 11.67 -6.56
CA TYR A 221 15.66 11.44 -5.14
C TYR A 221 14.63 10.50 -4.47
N ASP A 222 13.79 9.82 -5.27
CA ASP A 222 12.86 8.82 -4.74
C ASP A 222 13.66 7.61 -4.22
N PRO A 223 13.47 7.17 -2.96
CA PRO A 223 14.08 5.95 -2.43
C PRO A 223 13.85 4.70 -3.29
N MET A 224 12.78 4.69 -4.10
CA MET A 224 12.47 3.62 -5.05
C MET A 224 13.53 3.47 -6.17
N GLN A 225 14.31 4.51 -6.48
CA GLN A 225 15.32 4.48 -7.54
C GLN A 225 16.30 3.31 -7.36
N ALA A 226 16.72 3.01 -6.11
CA ALA A 226 17.61 1.89 -5.85
C ALA A 226 16.99 0.54 -6.23
N ARG A 227 15.68 0.34 -5.96
CA ARG A 227 14.96 -0.89 -6.32
C ARG A 227 14.77 -1.02 -7.83
N ILE A 228 14.49 0.09 -8.50
CA ILE A 228 14.37 0.15 -9.97
C ILE A 228 15.69 -0.24 -10.62
N ILE A 229 16.80 0.37 -10.19
CA ILE A 229 18.14 0.07 -10.71
C ILE A 229 18.50 -1.40 -10.48
N GLY A 230 18.23 -1.94 -9.29
CA GLY A 230 18.50 -3.36 -9.00
C GLY A 230 17.68 -4.30 -9.89
N THR A 231 16.43 -3.96 -10.17
CA THR A 231 15.57 -4.76 -11.08
C THR A 231 16.08 -4.69 -12.51
N LEU A 232 16.45 -3.50 -12.98
CA LEU A 232 17.07 -3.30 -14.30
C LEU A 232 18.36 -4.09 -14.47
N GLN A 233 19.22 -4.08 -13.46
CA GLN A 233 20.49 -4.83 -13.46
C GLN A 233 20.25 -6.34 -13.54
N ARG A 234 19.31 -6.87 -12.75
CA ARG A 234 18.96 -8.31 -12.78
C ARG A 234 18.42 -8.74 -14.15
N ALA A 235 17.49 -7.97 -14.71
CA ALA A 235 16.93 -8.24 -16.04
C ALA A 235 18.03 -8.29 -17.13
N ARG A 236 18.95 -7.32 -17.12
CA ARG A 236 20.07 -7.28 -18.07
C ARG A 236 21.03 -8.44 -17.89
N ALA A 237 21.39 -8.76 -16.64
CA ALA A 237 22.28 -9.86 -16.33
C ALA A 237 21.69 -11.20 -16.80
N PHE A 238 20.41 -11.44 -16.48
CA PHE A 238 19.69 -12.66 -16.86
C PHE A 238 19.60 -12.82 -18.38
N ARG A 239 19.38 -11.73 -19.13
CA ARG A 239 19.38 -11.79 -20.60
C ARG A 239 20.75 -12.13 -21.19
N SER A 240 21.82 -11.64 -20.56
CA SER A 240 23.20 -11.74 -21.08
C SER A 240 23.91 -13.06 -20.79
N GLY A 241 23.45 -13.83 -19.80
CA GLY A 241 23.94 -15.18 -19.48
C GLY A 241 23.14 -16.23 -20.21
#